data_AF-A0A9J6QHV7-F1
#
_entry.id   AF-A0A9J6QHV7-F1
#
_cell.length_a   1.000
_cell.length_b   1.000
_cell.length_c   1.000
_cell.angle_alpha   90.00
_cell.angle_beta   90.00
_cell.angle_gamma   90.00
#
_symmetry.space_group_name_H-M   'P 1'
#
loop_
_entity.id
_entity.type
_entity.pdbx_description
1 polymer ?
#
loop_
_entity_poly.entity_id
_entity_poly.type
_entity_poly.pdbx_seq_one_letter_code
_entity_poly.pdbx_strand_id
1 'polypeptide(L)' 'MQLIHRLPLEQLCTVPATHPKQGDALLILSSGRTQFAKLMGQSLICDDGEAIEGVALEEVEVLGRVTYFITQIYDDRRVV' A
#
# COMPACT_ATOMS: atom_id res chain seq x y z
N MET A 1 -12.13 2.50 -0.25
CA MET A 1 -10.67 2.38 -0.03
C MET A 1 -10.13 3.60 0.76
N GLN A 2 -10.89 4.12 1.73
CA GLN A 2 -10.65 5.46 2.31
C GLN A 2 -9.63 5.51 3.46
N LEU A 3 -9.23 4.36 4.03
CA LEU A 3 -8.35 4.34 5.20
C LEU A 3 -6.85 4.44 4.84
N ILE A 4 -6.47 4.07 3.62
CA ILE A 4 -5.07 3.90 3.21
C ILE A 4 -4.37 5.27 3.04
N HIS A 5 -5.09 6.29 2.57
CA HIS A 5 -4.55 7.63 2.32
C HIS A 5 -4.17 8.44 3.56
N ARG A 6 -4.58 7.99 4.76
CA ARG A 6 -4.45 8.75 6.00
C ARG A 6 -3.39 8.20 6.94
N LEU A 7 -2.78 7.06 6.60
CA LEU A 7 -1.86 6.38 7.51
C LEU A 7 -0.41 6.56 7.02
N PRO A 8 0.50 7.02 7.90
CA PRO A 8 1.91 7.10 7.56
C PRO A 8 2.45 5.69 7.27
N LEU A 9 3.32 5.58 6.26
CA LEU A 9 3.87 4.31 5.77
C LEU A 9 4.57 3.48 6.85
N GLU A 10 4.99 4.11 7.94
CA GLU A 10 5.66 3.50 9.09
C GLU A 10 4.72 2.64 9.97
N GLN A 11 3.41 2.71 9.75
CA GLN A 11 2.41 1.97 10.54
C GLN A 11 1.81 0.79 9.77
N LEU A 12 2.60 0.21 8.85
CA LEU A 12 2.17 -0.90 8.02
C LEU A 12 2.88 -2.19 8.41
N CYS A 13 2.12 -3.28 8.43
CA CYS A 13 2.72 -4.61 8.39
C CYS A 13 2.74 -5.09 6.95
N THR A 14 3.94 -5.23 6.39
CA THR A 14 4.15 -5.89 5.10
C THR A 14 4.69 -7.29 5.28
N VAL A 15 4.34 -8.16 4.35
CA VAL A 15 5.01 -9.45 4.15
C VAL A 15 5.66 -9.46 2.77
N PRO A 16 6.70 -10.28 2.54
CA PRO A 16 7.24 -10.46 1.20
C PRO A 16 6.13 -10.76 0.19
N ALA A 17 6.13 -10.04 -0.94
CA ALA A 17 5.10 -10.17 -1.97
C ALA A 17 5.37 -11.38 -2.88
N THR A 18 5.44 -12.58 -2.30
CA THR A 18 5.58 -13.81 -3.08
C THR A 18 4.22 -14.21 -3.64
N HIS A 19 4.06 -14.12 -4.96
CA HIS A 19 2.80 -14.41 -5.68
C HIS A 19 1.63 -13.53 -5.21
N PRO A 20 1.68 -12.21 -5.46
CA PRO A 20 0.57 -11.32 -5.15
C PRO A 20 -0.70 -11.75 -5.90
N LYS A 21 -1.84 -11.67 -5.22
CA LYS A 21 -3.14 -12.09 -5.74
C LYS A 21 -3.95 -10.88 -6.16
N GLN A 22 -4.93 -11.12 -7.03
CA GLN A 22 -5.89 -10.10 -7.43
C GLN A 22 -6.56 -9.46 -6.21
N GLY A 23 -6.53 -8.14 -6.17
CA GLY A 23 -7.04 -7.32 -5.08
C GLY A 23 -6.08 -7.11 -3.91
N ASP A 24 -4.89 -7.72 -3.89
CA ASP A 24 -3.86 -7.45 -2.88
C ASP A 24 -3.44 -5.97 -2.95
N ALA A 25 -3.30 -5.35 -1.78
CA ALA A 25 -2.68 -4.05 -1.64
C ALA A 25 -1.16 -4.22 -1.49
N LEU A 26 -0.40 -3.56 -2.36
CA LEU A 26 1.05 -3.62 -2.42
C LEU A 26 1.63 -2.28 -2.02
N LEU A 27 2.73 -2.32 -1.28
CA LEU A 27 3.63 -1.19 -1.10
C LEU A 27 4.62 -1.22 -2.26
N ILE A 28 4.67 -0.14 -3.02
CA ILE A 28 5.49 -0.02 -4.23
C ILE A 28 6.37 1.21 -4.16
N LEU A 29 7.52 1.15 -4.84
CA LEU A 29 8.34 2.30 -5.21
C LEU A 29 8.16 2.55 -6.71
N SER A 30 7.63 3.72 -7.05
CA SER A 30 7.43 4.15 -8.44
C SER A 30 7.82 5.62 -8.57
N SER A 31 8.57 5.97 -9.62
CA SER A 31 9.05 7.33 -9.86
C SER A 31 9.71 7.99 -8.63
N GLY A 32 10.43 7.21 -7.82
CA GLY A 32 11.10 7.68 -6.59
C GLY A 32 10.17 7.94 -5.41
N ARG A 33 8.89 7.55 -5.48
CA ARG A 33 7.91 7.69 -4.40
C ARG A 33 7.42 6.33 -3.93
N THR A 34 7.43 6.14 -2.62
CA THR A 34 6.80 4.99 -1.99
C THR A 34 5.31 5.25 -1.83
N GLN A 35 4.48 4.37 -2.35
CA GLN A 35 3.02 4.50 -2.31
C GLN A 35 2.33 3.14 -2.30
N PHE A 36 1.00 3.17 -2.18
CA PHE A 36 0.18 1.98 -2.30
C PHE A 36 -0.36 1.84 -3.70
N ALA A 37 -0.47 0.60 -4.15
CA ALA A 37 -1.28 0.26 -5.31
C ALA A 37 -1.96 -1.08 -5.11
N LYS A 38 -3.13 -1.24 -5.74
CA LYS A 38 -3.90 -2.47 -5.68
C LYS A 38 -3.72 -3.25 -6.98
N LEU A 39 -3.36 -4.52 -6.88
CA LEU A 39 -3.24 -5.39 -8.05
C LEU A 39 -4.62 -5.68 -8.63
N MET A 40 -4.85 -5.28 -9.88
CA MET A 40 -6.09 -5.48 -10.62
C MET A 40 -5.78 -5.89 -12.06
N GLY A 41 -6.13 -7.10 -12.46
CA GLY A 41 -5.73 -7.66 -13.74
C GLY A 41 -4.21 -7.65 -13.89
N GLN A 42 -3.73 -6.97 -14.92
CA GLN A 42 -2.31 -6.78 -15.21
C GLN A 42 -1.82 -5.37 -14.82
N SER A 43 -2.55 -4.71 -13.93
CA SER A 43 -2.41 -3.29 -13.63
C SER A 43 -2.26 -3.08 -12.13
N LEU A 44 -1.57 -2.00 -11.76
CA LEU A 44 -1.54 -1.49 -10.40
C LEU A 44 -2.40 -0.23 -10.32
N ILE A 45 -3.48 -0.29 -9.54
CA ILE A 45 -4.36 0.86 -9.32
C ILE A 45 -3.85 1.62 -8.11
N CYS A 46 -3.30 2.80 -8.38
CA CYS A 46 -2.81 3.73 -7.38
C CYS A 46 -3.98 4.33 -6.59
N ASP A 47 -3.65 4.96 -5.48
CA ASP A 47 -4.63 5.49 -4.55
C ASP A 47 -5.35 6.73 -5.11
N ASP A 48 -4.67 7.53 -5.93
CA ASP A 48 -5.25 8.60 -6.75
C ASP A 48 -6.23 8.11 -7.83
N GLY A 49 -6.30 6.79 -8.06
CA GLY A 49 -7.17 6.17 -9.05
C GLY A 49 -6.52 6.00 -10.43
N GLU A 50 -5.24 6.39 -10.59
CA GLU A 50 -4.48 6.12 -11.80
C GLU A 50 -4.04 4.65 -11.87
N ALA A 51 -3.85 4.17 -13.09
CA ALA A 51 -3.37 2.82 -13.33
C ALA A 51 -1.93 2.87 -13.86
N ILE A 52 -1.03 2.11 -13.22
CA ILE A 52 0.30 1.83 -13.77
C ILE A 52 0.23 0.50 -14.52
N GLU A 53 0.56 0.54 -15.81
CA GLU A 53 0.40 -0.57 -16.75
C GLU A 53 1.55 -0.60 -17.77
N GLY A 54 1.71 -1.75 -18.44
CA GLY A 54 2.65 -1.91 -19.55
C GLY A 54 4.09 -1.62 -19.13
N VAL A 55 4.82 -0.85 -19.94
CA VAL A 55 6.24 -0.56 -19.72
C VAL A 55 6.49 0.18 -18.40
N ALA A 56 5.57 1.07 -17.99
CA ALA A 56 5.69 1.79 -16.72
C ALA A 56 5.65 0.85 -15.51
N LEU A 57 4.98 -0.30 -15.64
CA LEU A 57 4.92 -1.31 -14.59
C LEU A 57 6.26 -2.03 -14.40
N GLU A 58 7.08 -2.12 -15.45
CA GLU A 58 8.41 -2.76 -15.40
C GLU A 58 9.39 -1.97 -14.52
N GLU A 59 9.17 -0.66 -14.37
CA GLU A 59 9.96 0.24 -13.52
C GLU A 59 9.49 0.25 -12.06
N VAL A 60 8.40 -0.45 -11.73
CA VAL A 60 7.86 -0.49 -10.37
C VAL A 60 8.57 -1.56 -9.55
N GLU A 61 9.10 -1.15 -8.41
CA GLU A 61 9.61 -2.09 -7.40
C GLU A 61 8.53 -2.39 -6.36
N VAL A 62 8.24 -3.68 -6.14
CA VAL A 62 7.31 -4.11 -5.08
C VAL A 62 8.08 -4.35 -3.79
N LEU A 63 7.83 -3.52 -2.79
CA LEU A 63 8.48 -3.59 -1.48
C LEU A 63 7.82 -4.64 -0.56
N GLY A 64 6.53 -4.90 -0.75
CA GLY A 64 5.82 -5.94 0.00
C GLY A 64 4.31 -5.87 -0.16
N ARG A 65 3.63 -6.92 0.29
CA ARG A 65 2.16 -6.94 0.38
C ARG A 65 1.72 -6.42 1.74
N VAL A 66 0.81 -5.46 1.74
CA VAL A 66 0.22 -4.90 2.95
C VAL A 66 -0.79 -5.89 3.52
N THR A 67 -0.64 -6.21 4.81
CA THR A 67 -1.54 -7.14 5.51
C THR A 67 -2.40 -6.44 6.54
N TYR A 68 -1.81 -5.47 7.25
CA TYR A 68 -2.50 -4.71 8.27
C TYR A 68 -2.08 -3.24 8.22
N PHE A 69 -3.08 -2.39 8.42
CA PHE A 69 -2.92 -0.98 8.72
C PHE A 69 -3.01 -0.83 10.23
N ILE A 70 -1.91 -0.48 10.87
CA ILE A 70 -1.90 -0.21 12.30
C ILE A 70 -2.25 1.27 12.46
N THR A 71 -3.09 1.58 13.43
CA THR A 71 -3.39 2.96 13.82
C THR A 71 -3.13 3.09 15.31
N GLN A 72 -2.34 4.10 15.68
CA GLN A 72 -2.19 4.43 17.10
C GLN A 72 -3.46 5.12 17.60
N ILE A 73 -4.12 4.48 18.56
CA ILE A 73 -5.20 5.06 19.37
C ILE A 73 -4.60 5.46 20.71
N TYR A 74 -4.43 6.75 20.94
CA TYR A 74 -3.97 7.28 22.22
C TYR A 74 -5.10 7.08 23.25
N ASP A 75 -4.92 6.15 24.20
CA ASP A 75 -5.83 5.98 25.35
C ASP A 75 -5.25 6.78 26.52
N ASP A 76 -5.66 8.04 26.66
CA ASP A 76 -5.42 8.82 27.88
C ASP A 76 -6.55 8.54 28.87
N ARG A 77 -6.57 7.34 29.46
CA ARG A 77 -7.24 7.12 30.76
C ARG A 77 -6.44 7.83 31.85
N ARG A 78 -6.40 9.16 31.79
CA ARG A 78 -6.27 9.99 32.98
C ARG A 78 -7.57 9.85 33.74
N VAL A 79 -7.55 9.04 34.78
CA VAL A 79 -8.56 9.10 35.84
C VAL A 79 -8.42 10.48 36.47
N VAL A 80 -9.35 11.39 36.18
CA VAL A 80 -9.52 12.65 36.91
C VAL A 80 -10.35 12.42 38.16
#